data_AF-A0A2S9FID3-F1
#
_entry.id   AF-A0A2S9FID3-F1
#
_cell.length_a   1.000
_cell.length_b   1.000
_cell.length_c   1.000
_cell.angle_alpha   90.00
_cell.angle_beta   90.00
_cell.angle_gamma   90.00
#
_symmetry.space_group_name_H-M   'P 1'
#
loop_
_entity.id
_entity.type
_entity.pdbx_description
1 polymer ?
#
loop_
_entity_poly.entity_id
_entity_poly.type
_entity_poly.pdbx_seq_one_letter_code
_entity_poly.pdbx_strand_id
1 'polypeptide(L)'
;LGLGAGGDPMDKRELRYLLDETPQVLPTFGNVAQSFHMTEPPAVKFPGIDIELSKVLHASEAVTVPGPVPASGTGIAVTRFTEIWDKGKAAVIWSETEVKDPAGTLLWTQKRSIFARGEGGFGGDRGPSGSSAAPDRAPDLELSVPTSPQQALLYRMCGDRNPLHSDPDFAAAAGFPRPILHGLCTYGMTCKALVDNLLDGDVTGVKSYGARMAG
;
A
#
# COMPACT_ATOMS: atom_id res chain seq x y z
N LEU A 1 0.10 9.46 11.79
CA LEU A 1 0.52 10.71 11.11
C LEU A 1 0.53 10.62 9.58
N GLY A 2 1.34 9.75 8.95
CA GLY A 2 1.43 9.68 7.47
C GLY A 2 0.12 9.38 6.73
N LEU A 3 -0.89 8.83 7.42
CA LEU A 3 -2.25 8.60 6.91
C LEU A 3 -3.28 9.64 7.39
N GLY A 4 -2.83 10.78 7.93
CA GLY A 4 -3.71 11.85 8.41
C GLY A 4 -4.32 11.64 9.80
N ALA A 5 -3.97 10.55 10.49
CA ALA A 5 -4.44 10.30 11.86
C ALA A 5 -4.05 11.42 12.83
N GLY A 6 -5.00 11.82 13.68
CA GLY A 6 -4.82 12.89 14.68
C GLY A 6 -5.03 14.30 14.13
N GLY A 7 -5.80 14.44 13.05
CA GLY A 7 -6.12 15.76 12.47
C GLY A 7 -6.88 16.68 13.42
N ASP A 8 -7.80 16.13 14.21
CA ASP A 8 -8.39 16.80 15.38
C ASP A 8 -7.66 16.34 16.65
N PRO A 9 -6.92 17.22 17.35
CA PRO A 9 -6.19 16.86 18.56
C PRO A 9 -7.10 16.51 19.75
N MET A 10 -8.42 16.74 19.65
CA MET A 10 -9.39 16.40 20.70
C MET A 10 -10.12 15.08 20.44
N ASP A 11 -9.99 14.50 19.24
CA ASP A 11 -10.63 13.23 18.92
C ASP A 11 -9.86 12.05 19.54
N LYS A 12 -10.37 11.56 20.67
CA LYS A 12 -9.80 10.41 21.37
C LYS A 12 -9.72 9.15 20.51
N ARG A 13 -10.59 8.98 19.50
CA ARG A 13 -10.55 7.81 18.61
C ARG A 13 -9.32 7.86 17.72
N GLU A 14 -9.04 9.03 17.15
CA GLU A 14 -7.86 9.31 16.33
C GLU A 14 -6.56 9.18 17.13
N LEU A 15 -6.55 9.69 18.36
CA LEU A 15 -5.36 9.65 19.21
C LEU A 15 -4.93 8.22 19.58
N ARG A 16 -5.80 7.21 19.47
CA ARG A 16 -5.42 5.79 19.67
C ARG A 16 -4.37 5.30 18.68
N TYR A 17 -4.30 5.88 17.49
CA TYR A 17 -3.24 5.57 16.51
C TYR A 17 -1.87 6.14 16.89
N LEU A 18 -1.83 7.03 17.88
CA LEU A 18 -0.67 7.86 18.23
C LEU A 18 -0.23 7.67 19.70
N LEU A 19 -0.78 6.69 20.40
CA LEU A 19 -0.30 6.34 21.74
C LEU A 19 1.13 5.79 21.63
N ASP A 20 2.01 6.19 22.54
CA ASP A 20 3.44 5.85 22.44
C ASP A 20 3.70 4.35 22.60
N GLU A 21 3.04 3.70 23.57
CA GLU A 21 3.32 2.30 23.93
C GLU A 21 2.33 1.30 23.35
N THR A 22 1.08 1.73 23.11
CA THR A 22 -0.02 0.86 22.67
C THR A 22 -0.79 1.45 21.49
N PRO A 23 -0.12 1.93 20.43
CA PRO A 23 -0.82 2.43 19.26
C PRO A 23 -1.66 1.32 18.64
N GLN A 24 -2.87 1.66 18.20
CA GLN A 24 -3.59 0.81 17.28
C GLN A 24 -2.86 0.78 15.93
N VAL A 25 -2.58 -0.41 15.42
CA VAL A 25 -1.89 -0.60 14.14
C VAL A 25 -2.88 -1.05 13.08
N LEU A 26 -3.06 -0.23 12.05
CA LEU A 26 -3.85 -0.61 10.88
C LEU A 26 -3.17 -1.78 10.15
N PRO A 27 -3.92 -2.77 9.64
CA PRO A 27 -3.36 -3.84 8.81
C PRO A 27 -2.52 -3.33 7.63
N THR A 28 -2.86 -2.15 7.09
CA THR A 28 -2.13 -1.51 5.99
C THR A 28 -0.71 -1.09 6.37
N PHE A 29 -0.35 -1.06 7.66
CA PHE A 29 1.04 -0.85 8.10
C PHE A 29 1.99 -1.93 7.56
N GLY A 30 1.49 -3.15 7.32
CA GLY A 30 2.28 -4.21 6.70
C GLY A 30 2.94 -3.76 5.39
N ASN A 31 2.33 -2.83 4.66
CA ASN A 31 2.83 -2.33 3.37
C ASN A 31 4.12 -1.53 3.48
N VAL A 32 4.36 -0.93 4.64
CA VAL A 32 5.51 -0.07 4.90
C VAL A 32 6.47 -0.67 5.93
N ALA A 33 6.05 -1.69 6.68
CA ALA A 33 6.83 -2.27 7.78
C ALA A 33 8.26 -2.68 7.36
N GLN A 34 8.40 -3.31 6.19
CA GLN A 34 9.70 -3.77 5.67
C GLN A 34 10.61 -2.61 5.23
N SER A 35 10.01 -1.54 4.71
CA SER A 35 10.73 -0.39 4.17
C SER A 35 10.85 0.76 5.16
N PHE A 36 10.28 0.67 6.37
CA PHE A 36 9.94 1.83 7.19
C PHE A 36 11.11 2.80 7.45
N HIS A 37 12.31 2.25 7.62
CA HIS A 37 13.53 3.01 7.86
C HIS A 37 14.44 3.17 6.64
N MET A 38 14.00 2.73 5.47
CA MET A 38 14.74 2.92 4.23
C MET A 38 14.75 4.40 3.81
N THR A 39 15.92 4.85 3.36
CA THR A 39 16.15 6.23 2.91
C THR A 39 16.43 6.31 1.41
N GLU A 40 16.77 5.20 0.78
CA GLU A 40 16.99 5.10 -0.66
C GLU A 40 15.67 4.93 -1.43
N PRO A 41 15.57 5.44 -2.66
CA PRO A 41 14.47 5.12 -3.56
C PRO A 41 14.30 3.60 -3.74
N PRO A 42 13.06 3.10 -3.90
CA PRO A 42 12.82 1.68 -4.11
C PRO A 42 13.46 1.20 -5.43
N ALA A 43 13.98 -0.03 -5.43
CA ALA A 43 14.45 -0.71 -6.64
C ALA A 43 13.56 -1.91 -6.95
N VAL A 44 13.23 -2.12 -8.22
CA VAL A 44 12.51 -3.32 -8.68
C VAL A 44 13.52 -4.32 -9.22
N LYS A 45 14.32 -4.86 -8.30
CA LYS A 45 15.43 -5.75 -8.60
C LYS A 45 15.36 -7.01 -7.73
N PHE A 46 15.12 -8.14 -8.38
CA PHE A 46 15.01 -9.47 -7.78
C PHE A 46 15.72 -10.49 -8.69
N PRO A 47 16.01 -11.71 -8.21
CA PRO A 47 16.54 -12.76 -9.08
C PRO A 47 15.63 -12.97 -10.31
N GLY A 48 16.15 -12.66 -11.49
CA GLY A 48 15.41 -12.77 -12.76
C GLY A 48 14.47 -11.60 -13.09
N ILE A 49 14.42 -10.54 -12.28
CA ILE A 49 13.59 -9.35 -12.52
C ILE A 49 14.47 -8.10 -12.29
N ASP A 50 14.71 -7.32 -13.34
CA ASP A 50 15.42 -6.04 -13.24
C ASP A 50 14.68 -5.01 -14.10
N ILE A 51 13.90 -4.15 -13.44
CA ILE A 51 12.98 -3.23 -14.11
C ILE A 51 13.28 -1.81 -13.65
N GLU A 52 13.38 -0.90 -14.62
CA GLU A 52 13.52 0.52 -14.35
C GLU A 52 12.31 1.06 -13.59
N LEU A 53 12.53 1.66 -12.41
CA LEU A 53 11.44 2.13 -11.53
C LEU A 53 10.46 3.09 -12.25
N SER A 54 10.96 3.93 -13.16
CA SER A 54 10.16 4.88 -13.93
C SER A 54 9.07 4.23 -14.80
N LYS A 55 9.24 2.93 -15.13
CA LYS A 55 8.30 2.14 -15.95
C LYS A 55 7.31 1.35 -15.12
N VAL A 56 7.42 1.40 -13.79
CA VAL A 56 6.64 0.57 -12.87
C VAL A 56 5.51 1.37 -12.25
N LEU A 57 4.30 0.82 -12.35
CA LEU A 57 3.14 1.29 -11.60
C LEU A 57 2.71 0.25 -10.58
N HIS A 58 2.39 0.71 -9.38
CA HIS A 58 1.74 -0.12 -8.38
C HIS A 58 0.28 -0.34 -8.79
N ALA A 59 -0.09 -1.57 -9.15
CA ALA A 59 -1.38 -1.86 -9.76
C ALA A 59 -2.44 -2.28 -8.74
N SER A 60 -2.12 -3.23 -7.85
CA SER A 60 -3.06 -3.71 -6.83
C SER A 60 -2.31 -4.02 -5.54
N GLU A 61 -2.97 -3.79 -4.41
CA GLU A 61 -2.49 -4.15 -3.07
C GLU A 61 -3.61 -4.84 -2.31
N ALA A 62 -3.27 -5.86 -1.55
CA ALA A 62 -4.15 -6.47 -0.57
C ALA A 62 -3.34 -6.93 0.65
N VAL A 63 -3.97 -6.86 1.81
CA VAL A 63 -3.45 -7.39 3.07
C VAL A 63 -4.52 -8.26 3.74
N THR A 64 -4.09 -9.39 4.29
CA THR A 64 -4.90 -10.28 5.11
C THR A 64 -4.20 -10.47 6.44
N VAL A 65 -4.94 -10.37 7.54
CA VAL A 65 -4.43 -10.50 8.91
C VAL A 65 -5.22 -11.57 9.66
N PRO A 66 -4.56 -12.60 10.24
CA PRO A 66 -5.25 -13.56 11.09
C PRO A 66 -5.65 -12.97 12.45
N GLY A 67 -4.97 -11.90 12.89
CA GLY A 67 -5.22 -11.21 14.15
C GLY A 67 -4.70 -9.76 14.13
N PRO A 68 -4.82 -9.02 15.24
CA PRO A 68 -4.33 -7.65 15.33
C PRO A 68 -2.82 -7.59 15.06
N VAL A 69 -2.38 -6.59 14.30
CA VAL A 69 -0.95 -6.31 14.14
C VAL A 69 -0.44 -5.72 15.45
N PRO A 70 0.64 -6.27 16.05
CA PRO A 70 1.15 -5.79 17.33
C PRO A 70 1.78 -4.39 17.18
N ALA A 71 1.72 -3.59 18.26
CA ALA A 71 2.31 -2.25 18.33
C ALA A 71 3.83 -2.23 18.11
N SER A 72 4.50 -3.31 18.49
CA SER A 72 5.93 -3.52 18.31
C SER A 72 6.22 -5.01 18.19
N GLY A 73 7.38 -5.34 17.62
CA GLY A 73 7.81 -6.72 17.49
C GLY A 73 8.80 -6.91 16.34
N THR A 74 9.12 -8.18 16.10
CA THR A 74 10.01 -8.60 15.02
C THR A 74 9.24 -9.52 14.08
N GLY A 75 9.41 -9.33 12.77
CA GLY A 75 8.82 -10.19 11.74
C GLY A 75 9.87 -10.62 10.72
N ILE A 76 9.71 -11.84 10.22
CA ILE A 76 10.47 -12.40 9.10
C ILE A 76 9.55 -12.39 7.88
N ALA A 77 9.92 -11.60 6.87
CA ALA A 77 9.18 -11.49 5.62
C ALA A 77 9.74 -12.44 4.56
N VAL A 78 8.87 -13.26 3.98
CA VAL A 78 9.20 -14.15 2.85
C VAL A 78 8.34 -13.80 1.66
N THR A 79 8.97 -13.26 0.62
CA THR A 79 8.29 -12.88 -0.63
C THR A 79 8.43 -13.97 -1.68
N ARG A 80 7.34 -14.30 -2.35
CA ARG A 80 7.26 -15.22 -3.50
C ARG A 80 6.62 -14.49 -4.68
N PHE A 81 7.19 -14.64 -5.86
CA PHE A 81 6.53 -14.22 -7.09
C PHE A 81 5.57 -15.31 -7.52
N THR A 82 4.28 -15.02 -7.49
CA THR A 82 3.24 -16.04 -7.68
C THR A 82 2.83 -16.18 -9.14
N GLU A 83 2.78 -15.05 -9.87
CA GLU A 83 2.23 -14.98 -11.22
C GLU A 83 2.98 -13.91 -12.01
N ILE A 84 3.28 -14.18 -13.28
CA ILE A 84 3.87 -13.21 -14.23
C ILE A 84 3.08 -13.31 -15.53
N TRP A 85 2.39 -12.23 -15.90
CA TRP A 85 1.49 -12.21 -17.04
C TRP A 85 1.98 -11.29 -18.15
N ASP A 86 1.91 -11.77 -19.39
CA ASP A 86 2.29 -11.00 -20.58
C ASP A 86 1.09 -10.20 -21.12
N LYS A 87 1.11 -8.89 -20.91
CA LYS A 87 0.07 -7.99 -21.46
C LYS A 87 0.44 -7.45 -22.86
N GLY A 88 1.46 -8.01 -23.50
CA GLY A 88 1.97 -7.66 -24.83
C GLY A 88 2.93 -6.49 -24.80
N LYS A 89 2.49 -5.33 -24.30
CA LYS A 89 3.33 -4.12 -24.14
C LYS A 89 3.82 -3.89 -22.70
N ALA A 90 3.48 -4.80 -21.80
CA ALA A 90 3.81 -4.72 -20.39
C ALA A 90 3.79 -6.11 -19.75
N ALA A 91 4.48 -6.26 -18.62
CA ALA A 91 4.30 -7.39 -17.71
C ALA A 91 3.42 -6.99 -16.53
N VAL A 92 2.63 -7.92 -16.01
CA VAL A 92 2.04 -7.83 -14.67
C VAL A 92 2.70 -8.87 -13.79
N ILE A 93 3.39 -8.43 -12.76
CA ILE A 93 4.11 -9.31 -11.83
C ILE A 93 3.38 -9.27 -10.50
N TRP A 94 2.91 -10.42 -10.05
CA TRP A 94 2.32 -10.60 -8.73
C TRP A 94 3.36 -11.14 -7.76
N SER A 95 3.37 -10.57 -6.56
CA SER A 95 4.09 -11.12 -5.43
C SER A 95 3.17 -11.29 -4.23
N GLU A 96 3.48 -12.32 -3.44
CA GLU A 96 2.90 -12.56 -2.14
C GLU A 96 4.01 -12.53 -1.09
N THR A 97 3.80 -11.81 0.00
CA THR A 97 4.71 -11.75 1.12
C THR A 97 4.00 -12.21 2.38
N GLU A 98 4.49 -13.31 2.96
CA GLU A 98 4.09 -13.75 4.29
C GLU A 98 5.03 -13.16 5.32
N VAL A 99 4.49 -12.59 6.40
CA VAL A 99 5.28 -12.11 7.53
C VAL A 99 4.92 -12.89 8.77
N LYS A 100 5.92 -13.56 9.37
CA LYS A 100 5.77 -14.38 10.57
C LYS A 100 6.64 -13.85 11.70
N ASP A 101 6.22 -13.99 12.95
CA ASP A 101 7.09 -13.74 14.10
C ASP A 101 8.22 -14.81 14.20
N PRO A 102 9.22 -14.64 15.07
CA PRO A 102 10.28 -15.64 15.25
C PRO A 102 9.79 -17.00 15.77
N ALA A 103 8.60 -17.08 16.37
CA ALA A 103 7.98 -18.34 16.79
C ALA A 103 7.22 -19.04 15.66
N GLY A 104 7.09 -18.40 14.49
CA GLY A 104 6.41 -18.93 13.31
C GLY A 104 4.93 -18.54 13.19
N THR A 105 4.42 -17.71 14.09
CA THR A 105 3.04 -17.20 14.04
C THR A 105 2.88 -16.25 12.86
N LEU A 106 1.90 -16.47 11.99
CA LEU A 106 1.59 -15.55 10.90
C LEU A 106 1.04 -14.23 11.46
N LEU A 107 1.71 -13.13 11.13
CA LEU A 107 1.28 -11.79 11.48
C LEU A 107 0.37 -11.21 10.39
N TRP A 108 0.77 -11.34 9.12
CA TRP A 108 -0.05 -10.95 7.97
C TRP A 108 0.48 -11.56 6.67
N THR A 109 -0.37 -11.56 5.65
CA THR A 109 -0.03 -11.87 4.26
C THR A 109 -0.35 -10.67 3.40
N GLN A 110 0.55 -10.30 2.48
CA GLN A 110 0.36 -9.22 1.52
C GLN A 110 0.38 -9.80 0.12
N LYS A 111 -0.55 -9.38 -0.72
CA LYS A 111 -0.54 -9.71 -2.13
C LYS A 111 -0.57 -8.42 -2.94
N ARG A 112 0.39 -8.25 -3.83
CA ARG A 112 0.49 -7.05 -4.65
C ARG A 112 0.87 -7.36 -6.08
N SER A 113 0.53 -6.42 -6.97
CA SER A 113 0.99 -6.47 -8.35
C SER A 113 1.62 -5.16 -8.77
N ILE A 114 2.66 -5.30 -9.58
CA ILE A 114 3.22 -4.20 -10.35
C ILE A 114 2.86 -4.38 -11.82
N PHE A 115 2.62 -3.26 -12.50
CA PHE A 115 2.47 -3.18 -13.94
C PHE A 115 3.74 -2.54 -14.51
N ALA A 116 4.55 -3.34 -15.22
CA ALA A 116 5.83 -2.93 -15.77
C ALA A 116 5.70 -2.64 -17.26
N ARG A 117 5.69 -1.36 -17.62
CA ARG A 117 5.57 -0.90 -19.02
C ARG A 117 6.82 -1.25 -19.81
N GLY A 118 6.65 -1.77 -21.03
CA GLY A 118 7.77 -2.15 -21.90
C GLY A 118 8.33 -3.56 -21.63
N GLU A 119 8.00 -4.16 -20.49
CA GLU A 119 8.51 -5.49 -20.09
C GLU A 119 7.62 -6.66 -20.57
N GLY A 120 6.77 -6.43 -21.58
CA GLY A 120 5.91 -7.48 -22.18
C GLY A 120 6.51 -8.12 -23.42
N GLY A 121 5.76 -9.01 -24.07
CA GLY A 121 6.14 -9.63 -25.35
C GLY A 121 7.09 -10.82 -25.22
N PHE A 122 7.17 -11.39 -24.01
CA PHE A 122 7.98 -12.59 -23.71
C PHE A 122 7.25 -13.90 -24.06
N GLY A 123 6.00 -13.83 -24.55
CA GLY A 123 5.25 -14.99 -25.03
C GLY A 123 4.58 -15.80 -23.92
N GLY A 124 4.37 -15.20 -22.75
CA GLY A 124 3.65 -15.82 -21.65
C GLY A 124 2.13 -15.70 -21.75
N ASP A 125 1.43 -16.32 -20.81
CA ASP A 125 -0.02 -16.20 -20.71
C ASP A 125 -0.43 -14.76 -20.41
N ARG A 126 -1.52 -14.32 -21.05
CA ARG A 126 -2.07 -12.98 -20.81
C ARG A 126 -2.63 -12.83 -19.40
N GLY A 127 -2.90 -13.93 -18.70
CA GLY A 127 -3.52 -13.94 -17.38
C GLY A 127 -4.96 -13.42 -17.36
N PRO A 128 -5.60 -13.40 -16.20
CA PRO A 128 -6.98 -12.98 -16.06
C PRO A 128 -7.18 -11.50 -16.45
N SER A 129 -8.38 -11.22 -16.95
CA SER A 129 -8.90 -9.88 -17.22
C SER A 129 -10.23 -9.72 -16.50
N GLY A 130 -10.19 -9.30 -15.24
CA GLY A 130 -11.40 -9.04 -14.46
C GLY A 130 -11.15 -8.00 -13.38
N SER A 131 -12.15 -7.18 -13.12
CA SER A 131 -12.28 -6.39 -11.90
C SER A 131 -13.60 -6.75 -11.23
N SER A 132 -13.65 -6.76 -9.90
CA SER A 132 -14.93 -6.74 -9.19
C SER A 132 -15.65 -5.45 -9.55
N ALA A 133 -16.79 -5.55 -10.23
CA ALA A 133 -17.64 -4.39 -10.48
C ALA A 133 -18.23 -3.89 -9.16
N ALA A 134 -18.32 -2.57 -9.00
CA ALA A 134 -19.10 -2.00 -7.92
C ALA A 134 -20.60 -2.37 -8.09
N PRO A 135 -21.37 -2.49 -7.01
CA PRO A 135 -22.82 -2.69 -7.11
C PRO A 135 -23.49 -1.61 -7.95
N ASP A 136 -24.46 -2.00 -8.80
CA ASP A 136 -25.24 -1.07 -9.64
C ASP A 136 -26.37 -0.41 -8.83
N ARG A 137 -25.98 0.41 -7.85
CA ARG A 137 -26.87 1.22 -7.01
C ARG A 137 -26.08 2.36 -6.35
N ALA A 138 -26.79 3.30 -5.70
CA ALA A 138 -26.14 4.35 -4.92
C ALA A 138 -25.29 3.79 -3.75
N PRO A 139 -24.17 4.45 -3.37
CA PRO A 139 -23.37 4.08 -2.22
C PRO A 139 -24.17 4.13 -0.91
N ASP A 140 -23.89 3.23 0.03
CA ASP A 140 -24.47 3.27 1.38
C ASP A 140 -23.86 4.40 2.23
N LEU A 141 -22.61 4.76 1.94
CA LEU A 141 -21.85 5.76 2.66
C LEU A 141 -20.87 6.44 1.71
N GLU A 142 -20.82 7.77 1.75
CA GLU A 142 -19.82 8.59 1.07
C GLU A 142 -19.04 9.38 2.11
N LEU A 143 -17.71 9.28 2.07
CA LEU A 143 -16.81 9.94 3.01
C LEU A 143 -15.86 10.87 2.25
N SER A 144 -15.73 12.10 2.73
CA SER A 144 -14.69 13.03 2.27
C SER A 144 -13.51 12.99 3.24
N VAL A 145 -12.38 12.46 2.78
CA VAL A 145 -11.15 12.39 3.58
C VAL A 145 -10.18 13.47 3.09
N PRO A 146 -9.96 14.56 3.86
CA PRO A 146 -9.06 15.62 3.43
C PRO A 146 -7.61 15.15 3.42
N THR A 147 -6.86 15.55 2.39
CA THR A 147 -5.41 15.34 2.31
C THR A 147 -4.69 16.63 2.69
N SER A 148 -3.60 16.53 3.45
CA SER A 148 -2.71 17.67 3.68
C SER A 148 -1.86 17.99 2.44
N PRO A 149 -1.50 19.27 2.16
CA PRO A 149 -0.52 19.59 1.11
C PRO A 149 0.83 18.86 1.27
N GLN A 150 1.22 18.54 2.51
CA GLN A 150 2.46 17.83 2.83
C GLN A 150 2.27 16.32 3.07
N GLN A 151 1.10 15.75 2.72
CA GLN A 151 0.77 14.34 3.00
C GLN A 151 1.81 13.37 2.45
N ALA A 152 2.25 13.59 1.21
CA ALA A 152 3.27 12.76 0.56
C ALA A 152 4.63 12.84 1.29
N LEU A 153 4.98 14.03 1.81
CA LEU A 153 6.22 14.25 2.55
C LEU A 153 6.22 13.57 3.92
N LEU A 154 5.05 13.44 4.55
CA LEU A 154 4.90 12.67 5.77
C LEU A 154 4.91 11.16 5.48
N TYR A 155 4.15 10.71 4.49
CA TYR A 155 4.03 9.28 4.17
C TYR A 155 5.35 8.66 3.69
N ARG A 156 6.16 9.40 2.91
CA ARG A 156 7.48 8.91 2.48
C ARG A 156 8.43 8.62 3.63
N MET A 157 8.20 9.19 4.82
CA MET A 157 8.99 8.85 6.02
C MET A 157 8.74 7.42 6.51
N CYS A 158 7.70 6.75 6.01
CA CYS A 158 7.43 5.34 6.22
C CYS A 158 8.12 4.42 5.18
N GLY A 159 9.07 4.93 4.38
CA GLY A 159 9.99 4.09 3.62
C GLY A 159 9.94 4.19 2.10
N ASP A 160 8.83 4.63 1.51
CA ASP A 160 8.79 4.86 0.06
C ASP A 160 9.37 6.22 -0.29
N ARG A 161 10.65 6.20 -0.68
CA ARG A 161 11.46 7.37 -0.99
C ARG A 161 11.48 7.74 -2.48
N ASN A 162 10.59 7.18 -3.29
CA ASN A 162 10.51 7.50 -4.71
C ASN A 162 10.37 9.03 -4.93
N PRO A 163 11.31 9.68 -5.68
CA PRO A 163 11.29 11.12 -5.92
C PRO A 163 10.00 11.62 -6.59
N LEU A 164 9.24 10.75 -7.27
CA LEU A 164 7.92 11.04 -7.83
C LEU A 164 6.96 11.73 -6.84
N HIS A 165 7.15 11.51 -5.55
CA HIS A 165 6.30 12.01 -4.48
C HIS A 165 6.86 13.23 -3.73
N SER A 166 8.05 13.72 -4.10
CA SER A 166 8.70 14.82 -3.38
C SER A 166 9.52 15.79 -4.24
N ASP A 167 9.85 15.42 -5.47
CA ASP A 167 10.69 16.19 -6.38
C ASP A 167 9.86 16.69 -7.57
N PRO A 168 9.66 18.02 -7.72
CA PRO A 168 8.90 18.59 -8.83
C PRO A 168 9.48 18.28 -10.21
N ASP A 169 10.80 18.28 -10.37
CA ASP A 169 11.47 18.06 -11.65
C ASP A 169 11.34 16.59 -12.06
N PHE A 170 11.48 15.67 -11.10
CA PHE A 170 11.25 14.24 -11.34
C PHE A 170 9.80 13.95 -11.69
N ALA A 171 8.84 14.56 -10.98
CA ALA A 171 7.42 14.40 -11.27
C ALA A 171 7.06 14.94 -12.68
N ALA A 172 7.60 16.10 -13.05
CA ALA A 172 7.45 16.69 -14.38
C ALA A 172 8.03 15.78 -15.47
N ALA A 173 9.22 15.24 -15.26
CA ALA A 173 9.83 14.27 -16.18
C ALA A 173 9.01 12.97 -16.33
N ALA A 174 8.29 12.57 -15.28
CA ALA A 174 7.34 11.45 -15.30
C ALA A 174 5.96 11.81 -15.88
N GLY A 175 5.74 13.05 -16.31
CA GLY A 175 4.51 13.52 -16.95
C GLY A 175 3.44 14.03 -15.99
N PHE A 176 3.77 14.27 -14.72
CA PHE A 176 2.86 14.85 -13.74
C PHE A 176 3.15 16.35 -13.55
N PRO A 177 2.12 17.21 -13.43
CA PRO A 177 2.34 18.65 -13.25
C PRO A 177 2.92 19.04 -11.88
N ARG A 178 2.94 18.10 -10.93
CA ARG A 178 3.48 18.22 -9.57
C ARG A 178 3.68 16.83 -8.96
N PRO A 179 4.43 16.70 -7.85
CA PRO A 179 4.51 15.44 -7.12
C PRO A 179 3.12 14.91 -6.73
N ILE A 180 2.90 13.61 -6.91
CA ILE A 180 1.64 12.94 -6.60
C ILE A 180 1.70 12.27 -5.22
N LEU A 181 0.55 12.06 -4.59
CA LEU A 181 0.47 11.26 -3.38
C LEU A 181 0.73 9.78 -3.69
N HIS A 182 1.40 9.06 -2.80
CA HIS A 182 1.59 7.61 -2.94
C HIS A 182 0.23 6.89 -2.99
N GLY A 183 0.05 5.97 -3.94
CA GLY A 183 -1.16 5.15 -3.99
C GLY A 183 -1.40 4.37 -2.69
N LEU A 184 -0.32 3.88 -2.05
CA LEU A 184 -0.39 3.21 -0.75
C LEU A 184 -0.78 4.15 0.41
N CYS A 185 -0.55 5.46 0.28
CA CYS A 185 -1.07 6.44 1.24
C CYS A 185 -2.58 6.55 1.11
N THR A 186 -3.11 6.75 -0.10
CA THR A 186 -4.57 6.76 -0.36
C THR A 186 -5.24 5.46 0.09
N TYR A 187 -4.61 4.32 -0.17
CA TYR A 187 -5.04 3.00 0.31
C TYR A 187 -5.14 2.94 1.84
N GLY A 188 -4.08 3.34 2.55
CA GLY A 188 -4.08 3.37 4.02
C GLY A 188 -5.10 4.35 4.60
N MET A 189 -5.22 5.54 4.00
CA MET A 189 -6.21 6.55 4.40
C MET A 189 -7.65 6.05 4.24
N THR A 190 -7.91 5.32 3.16
CA THR A 190 -9.23 4.73 2.90
C THR A 190 -9.53 3.62 3.90
N CYS A 191 -8.59 2.71 4.17
CA CYS A 191 -8.74 1.69 5.21
C CYS A 191 -9.04 2.30 6.58
N LYS A 192 -8.27 3.32 6.96
CA LYS A 192 -8.49 4.07 8.20
C LYS A 192 -9.89 4.66 8.26
N ALA A 193 -10.33 5.36 7.22
CA ALA A 193 -11.66 5.95 7.16
C ALA A 193 -12.78 4.91 7.31
N LEU A 194 -12.62 3.72 6.71
CA LEU A 194 -13.55 2.60 6.89
C LEU A 194 -13.55 2.09 8.33
N VAL A 195 -12.38 1.95 8.96
CA VAL A 195 -12.27 1.55 10.37
C VAL A 195 -12.98 2.55 11.29
N ASP A 196 -12.73 3.85 11.10
CA ASP A 196 -13.29 4.90 11.97
C ASP A 196 -14.81 4.99 11.88
N ASN A 197 -15.37 4.79 10.68
CA ASN A 197 -16.79 5.02 10.39
C ASN A 197 -17.65 3.75 10.39
N LEU A 198 -17.07 2.58 10.12
CA LEU A 198 -17.82 1.32 9.99
C LEU A 198 -17.47 0.28 11.06
N LEU A 199 -16.36 0.45 11.77
CA LEU A 199 -15.87 -0.50 12.77
C LEU A 199 -15.66 0.16 14.14
N ASP A 200 -16.29 1.31 14.40
CA ASP A 200 -16.15 2.08 15.65
C ASP A 200 -14.68 2.43 16.02
N GLY A 201 -13.83 2.52 14.99
CA GLY A 201 -12.40 2.71 15.13
C GLY A 201 -11.67 1.51 15.76
N ASP A 202 -12.24 0.30 15.68
CA ASP A 202 -11.60 -0.94 16.07
C ASP A 202 -10.87 -1.57 14.87
N VAL A 203 -9.54 -1.41 14.84
CA VAL A 203 -8.69 -1.99 13.79
C VAL A 203 -8.77 -3.52 13.72
N THR A 204 -9.17 -4.20 14.81
CA THR A 204 -9.21 -5.66 14.87
C THR A 204 -10.37 -6.27 14.07
N GLY A 205 -11.36 -5.44 13.69
CA GLY A 205 -12.45 -5.79 12.80
C GLY A 205 -12.01 -6.02 11.35
N VAL A 206 -10.86 -5.49 10.93
CA VAL A 206 -10.33 -5.68 9.58
C VAL A 206 -9.62 -7.03 9.50
N LYS A 207 -10.17 -7.98 8.74
CA LYS A 207 -9.55 -9.29 8.47
C LYS A 207 -8.81 -9.33 7.14
N SER A 208 -9.32 -8.63 6.15
CA SER A 208 -8.69 -8.45 4.85
C SER A 208 -9.11 -7.12 4.25
N TYR A 209 -8.22 -6.48 3.51
CA TYR A 209 -8.48 -5.25 2.80
C TYR A 209 -7.66 -5.23 1.51
N GLY A 210 -8.22 -4.74 0.42
CA GLY A 210 -7.55 -4.70 -0.87
C GLY A 210 -8.14 -3.67 -1.81
N ALA A 211 -7.31 -3.17 -2.72
CA ALA A 211 -7.71 -2.19 -3.72
C ALA A 211 -6.86 -2.33 -4.99
N ARG A 212 -7.40 -1.77 -6.07
CA ARG A 212 -6.67 -1.54 -7.32
C ARG A 212 -6.48 -0.05 -7.51
N MET A 213 -5.27 0.36 -7.89
CA MET A 213 -4.96 1.75 -8.21
C MET A 213 -5.41 2.07 -9.63
N ALA A 214 -6.08 3.20 -9.83
CA ALA A 214 -6.74 3.54 -11.09
C ALA A 214 -6.43 4.95 -11.63
N GLY A 215 -5.58 5.74 -10.94
CA GLY A 215 -5.27 7.13 -11.30
C GLY A 215 -3.84 7.51 -10.98
#